data_AF-A0A2D6EMR9-F1
#
_entry.id   AF-A0A2D6EMR9-F1
#
_cell.length_a   1.000
_cell.length_b   1.000
_cell.length_c   1.000
_cell.angle_alpha   90.00
_cell.angle_beta   90.00
_cell.angle_gamma   90.00
#
_symmetry.space_group_name_H-M   'P 1'
#
loop_
_entity.id
_entity.type
_entity.pdbx_description
1 polymer ?
#
loop_
_entity_poly.entity_id
_entity_poly.type
_entity_poly.pdbx_seq_one_letter_code
_entity_poly.pdbx_strand_id
1 'polypeptide(L)'
;MKKAAGYTIDQTILIVAVIAVLITLIIASVGWDLLNRTSGTKLASYLKQIEEANGAFYARQGVWPHIAVADITSSSSLTNIAVLASPEAVTGTNQYAERWKPYLSGFDVAPSGLAVAHQFGSGGAIGQEVDGCDDGKNHLVIELANVPLTEITNADETIDGEIDETAGRVKYTDLTTDIQTMTYCGNLLN
;
A
#
# COMPACT_ATOMS: atom_id res chain seq x y z
N MET A 1 21.95 35.02 51.26
CA MET A 1 22.04 33.64 50.71
C MET A 1 20.64 33.23 50.25
N LYS A 2 20.46 32.97 48.95
CA LYS A 2 19.16 32.56 48.38
C LYS A 2 18.84 31.14 48.86
N LYS A 3 17.72 30.93 49.53
CA LYS A 3 17.24 29.60 49.92
C LYS A 3 16.85 28.84 48.65
N ALA A 4 17.51 27.71 48.38
CA ALA A 4 17.04 26.75 47.39
C ALA A 4 15.70 26.19 47.88
N ALA A 5 14.61 26.50 47.18
CA ALA A 5 13.32 25.88 47.44
C ALA A 5 13.44 24.42 47.02
N GLY A 6 13.53 23.51 48.00
CA GLY A 6 13.52 22.08 47.78
C GLY A 6 12.19 21.69 47.15
N TYR A 7 12.26 21.03 46.01
CA TYR A 7 11.11 20.40 45.37
C TYR A 7 10.50 19.41 46.37
N THR A 8 9.23 19.59 46.74
CA THR A 8 8.61 18.72 47.75
C THR A 8 8.38 17.33 47.16
N ILE A 9 8.48 16.29 48.00
CA ILE A 9 8.32 14.89 47.58
C ILE A 9 6.99 14.69 46.82
N ASP A 10 5.95 15.41 47.20
CA ASP A 10 4.65 15.43 46.50
C ASP A 10 4.73 15.93 45.06
N GLN A 11 5.57 16.94 44.77
CA GLN A 11 5.76 17.41 43.40
C GLN A 11 6.55 16.40 42.56
N THR A 12 7.49 15.66 43.16
CA THR A 12 8.22 14.59 42.45
C THR A 12 7.30 13.42 42.10
N ILE A 13 6.44 13.00 43.04
CA ILE A 13 5.44 11.93 42.79
C ILE A 13 4.46 12.37 41.68
N LEU A 14 4.03 13.63 41.70
CA LEU A 14 3.12 14.17 40.70
C LEU A 14 3.76 14.22 39.31
N ILE A 15 5.02 14.65 39.20
CA ILE A 15 5.75 14.61 37.91
C ILE A 15 5.86 13.18 37.37
N VAL A 16 6.24 12.22 38.22
CA VAL A 16 6.40 10.83 37.79
C VAL A 16 5.08 10.25 37.31
N ALA A 17 3.96 10.55 37.98
CA ALA A 17 2.63 10.12 37.56
C ALA A 17 2.23 10.70 36.20
N VAL A 18 2.50 11.99 35.95
CA VAL A 18 2.20 12.64 34.66
C VAL A 18 3.06 12.06 33.53
N ILE A 19 4.36 11.85 33.76
CA ILE A 19 5.24 11.25 32.76
C ILE A 19 4.81 9.81 32.45
N ALA A 20 4.42 9.03 33.46
CA ALA A 20 3.95 7.66 33.25
C ALA A 20 2.69 7.61 32.36
N VAL A 21 1.73 8.51 32.58
CA VAL A 21 0.52 8.62 31.74
C VAL A 21 0.85 9.08 30.32
N LEU A 22 1.77 10.04 30.16
CA LEU A 22 2.18 10.51 28.84
C LEU A 22 2.88 9.40 28.04
N ILE A 23 3.75 8.61 28.67
CA ILE A 23 4.45 7.50 28.01
C ILE A 23 3.46 6.41 27.60
N THR A 24 2.50 6.04 28.47
CA THR A 24 1.51 5.01 28.11
C THR A 24 0.62 5.47 26.95
N LEU A 25 0.25 6.75 26.88
CA LEU A 25 -0.51 7.29 25.76
C LEU A 25 0.29 7.33 24.44
N ILE A 26 1.59 7.63 24.49
CA ILE A 26 2.46 7.62 23.31
C ILE A 26 2.67 6.19 22.81
N ILE A 27 2.93 5.23 23.71
CA ILE A 27 3.10 3.81 23.33
C ILE A 27 1.77 3.25 22.79
N ALA A 28 0.65 3.60 23.40
CA ALA A 28 -0.66 3.16 22.92
C ALA A 28 -1.06 3.74 21.57
N SER A 29 -0.65 4.97 21.23
CA SER A 29 -0.99 5.61 19.95
C SER A 29 0.04 5.31 18.85
N VAL A 30 1.31 5.59 19.10
CA VAL A 30 2.40 5.44 18.11
C VAL A 30 2.85 3.99 17.99
N GLY A 31 2.84 3.24 19.09
CA GLY A 31 3.20 1.83 19.10
C GLY A 31 2.18 0.95 18.39
N TRP A 32 0.88 1.25 18.54
CA TRP A 32 -0.18 0.54 17.80
C TRP A 32 -0.24 0.93 16.32
N ASP A 33 -0.01 2.19 15.95
CA ASP A 33 0.06 2.57 14.53
C ASP A 33 1.27 1.95 13.81
N LEU A 34 2.41 1.80 14.51
CA LEU A 34 3.57 1.09 13.97
C LEU A 34 3.35 -0.43 13.94
N LEU A 35 2.77 -1.01 14.99
CA LEU A 35 2.44 -2.44 15.05
C LEU A 35 1.37 -2.80 14.01
N ASN A 36 0.31 -2.01 13.83
CA ASN A 36 -0.71 -2.26 12.80
C ASN A 36 -0.19 -1.96 11.38
N ARG A 37 0.90 -1.19 11.21
CA ARG A 37 1.63 -1.10 9.93
C ARG A 37 2.60 -2.26 9.70
N THR A 38 2.96 -3.04 10.72
CA THR A 38 3.93 -4.15 10.63
C THR A 38 3.37 -5.53 10.99
N SER A 39 2.12 -5.63 11.42
CA SER A 39 1.46 -6.89 11.79
C SER A 39 0.94 -7.67 10.58
N GLY A 40 1.22 -7.21 9.36
CA GLY A 40 0.91 -7.90 8.13
C GLY A 40 2.14 -8.54 7.49
N THR A 41 1.89 -9.56 6.68
CA THR A 41 2.93 -10.17 5.86
C THR A 41 3.60 -9.15 4.95
N LYS A 42 4.80 -9.49 4.45
CA LYS A 42 5.52 -8.62 3.51
C LYS A 42 4.64 -8.29 2.29
N LEU A 43 3.87 -9.27 1.82
CA LEU A 43 2.92 -9.10 0.72
C LEU A 43 1.82 -8.09 1.07
N ALA A 44 1.20 -8.18 2.24
CA ALA A 44 0.21 -7.19 2.69
C ALA A 44 0.78 -5.77 2.75
N SER A 45 2.04 -5.62 3.19
CA SER A 45 2.73 -4.33 3.17
C SER A 45 2.94 -3.79 1.74
N TYR A 46 3.20 -4.65 0.76
CA TYR A 46 3.35 -4.25 -0.64
C TYR A 46 2.02 -3.79 -1.24
N LEU A 47 0.95 -4.53 -1.01
CA LEU A 47 -0.40 -4.18 -1.46
C LEU A 47 -0.81 -2.81 -0.91
N LYS A 48 -0.55 -2.58 0.40
CA LYS A 48 -0.79 -1.28 1.03
C LYS A 48 0.08 -0.17 0.45
N GLN A 49 1.35 -0.44 0.12
CA GLN A 49 2.23 0.54 -0.53
C GLN A 49 1.70 0.95 -1.91
N ILE A 50 1.22 -0.01 -2.71
CA ILE A 50 0.62 0.26 -4.01
C ILE A 50 -0.67 1.08 -3.84
N GLU A 51 -1.52 0.73 -2.88
CA GLU A 51 -2.73 1.48 -2.55
C GLU A 51 -2.43 2.92 -2.08
N GLU A 52 -1.45 3.11 -1.20
CA GLU A 52 -1.00 4.44 -0.75
C GLU A 52 -0.43 5.25 -1.93
N ALA A 53 0.30 4.62 -2.85
CA ALA A 53 0.82 5.27 -4.06
C ALA A 53 -0.32 5.72 -5.00
N ASN A 54 -1.35 4.89 -5.17
CA ASN A 54 -2.56 5.24 -5.92
C ASN A 54 -3.27 6.45 -5.32
N GLY A 55 -3.48 6.45 -3.99
CA GLY A 55 -4.09 7.58 -3.29
C GLY A 55 -3.27 8.86 -3.39
N ALA A 56 -1.94 8.77 -3.24
CA ALA A 56 -1.02 9.91 -3.37
C ALA A 56 -0.97 10.46 -4.80
N PHE A 57 -1.07 9.58 -5.81
CA PHE A 57 -1.19 9.98 -7.21
C PHE A 57 -2.49 10.76 -7.43
N TYR A 58 -3.63 10.20 -7.01
CA TYR A 58 -4.94 10.86 -7.14
C TYR A 58 -4.96 12.21 -6.41
N ALA A 59 -4.46 12.28 -5.18
CA ALA A 59 -4.43 13.51 -4.39
C ALA A 59 -3.63 14.65 -5.06
N ARG A 60 -2.61 14.32 -5.88
CA ARG A 60 -1.80 15.32 -6.58
C ARG A 60 -2.28 15.63 -7.99
N GLN A 61 -2.71 14.61 -8.74
CA GLN A 61 -3.11 14.76 -10.14
C GLN A 61 -4.60 15.10 -10.30
N GLY A 62 -5.43 14.74 -9.33
CA GLY A 62 -6.89 14.85 -9.42
C GLY A 62 -7.54 13.77 -10.29
N VAL A 63 -6.75 12.82 -10.79
CA VAL A 63 -7.21 11.69 -11.61
C VAL A 63 -6.50 10.42 -11.21
N TRP A 64 -7.14 9.28 -11.46
CA TRP A 64 -6.56 7.97 -11.20
C TRP A 64 -5.54 7.55 -12.26
N PRO A 65 -4.58 6.68 -11.94
CA PRO A 65 -3.53 6.22 -12.86
C PRO A 65 -4.03 5.74 -14.23
N HIS A 66 -5.07 4.91 -14.26
CA HIS A 66 -5.62 4.38 -15.51
C HIS A 66 -6.17 5.49 -16.42
N ILE A 67 -6.77 6.55 -15.84
CA ILE A 67 -7.26 7.72 -16.59
C ILE A 67 -6.07 8.51 -17.12
N ALA A 68 -5.09 8.80 -16.26
CA ALA A 68 -3.91 9.57 -16.64
C ALA A 68 -3.14 8.90 -17.80
N VAL A 69 -3.02 7.57 -17.78
CA VAL A 69 -2.39 6.79 -18.85
C VAL A 69 -3.23 6.79 -20.12
N ALA A 70 -4.55 6.59 -20.02
CA ALA A 70 -5.46 6.62 -21.16
C ALA A 70 -5.44 7.97 -21.90
N ASP A 71 -5.21 9.07 -21.19
CA ASP A 71 -5.06 10.41 -21.78
C ASP A 71 -3.76 10.58 -22.60
N ILE A 72 -2.75 9.72 -22.37
CA ILE A 72 -1.43 9.79 -23.02
C ILE A 72 -1.29 8.74 -24.13
N THR A 73 -1.72 7.51 -23.86
CA THR A 73 -1.47 6.32 -24.67
C THR A 73 -2.54 5.27 -24.43
N SER A 74 -2.44 4.11 -25.09
CA SER A 74 -3.32 2.99 -24.79
C SER A 74 -3.09 2.47 -23.37
N SER A 75 -4.09 2.62 -22.52
CA SER A 75 -4.08 2.04 -21.17
C SER A 75 -4.10 0.51 -21.25
N SER A 76 -3.25 -0.12 -20.45
CA SER A 76 -3.22 -1.55 -20.20
C SER A 76 -2.94 -1.77 -18.72
N SER A 77 -3.28 -2.95 -18.19
CA SER A 77 -3.03 -3.27 -16.79
C SER A 77 -1.58 -2.99 -16.35
N LEU A 78 -0.59 -3.35 -17.19
CA LEU A 78 0.83 -3.11 -16.91
C LEU A 78 1.24 -1.63 -16.99
N THR A 79 0.71 -0.88 -17.96
CA THR A 79 1.06 0.54 -18.13
C THR A 79 0.40 1.43 -17.07
N ASN A 80 -0.78 1.04 -16.58
CA ASN A 80 -1.50 1.74 -15.52
C ASN A 80 -0.72 1.76 -14.20
N ILE A 81 -0.12 0.63 -13.78
CA ILE A 81 0.70 0.61 -12.57
C ILE A 81 2.04 1.31 -12.79
N ALA A 82 2.61 1.22 -14.00
CA ALA A 82 3.90 1.80 -14.33
C ALA A 82 3.96 3.32 -14.15
N VAL A 83 2.83 4.02 -14.34
CA VAL A 83 2.70 5.46 -14.09
C VAL A 83 2.97 5.84 -12.63
N LEU A 84 2.89 4.90 -11.70
CA LEU A 84 3.24 5.13 -10.31
C LEU A 84 4.74 4.98 -10.05
N ALA A 85 5.47 4.24 -10.88
CA ALA A 85 6.85 3.83 -10.62
C ALA A 85 7.90 4.57 -11.44
N SER A 86 7.59 4.97 -12.68
CA SER A 86 8.60 5.40 -13.63
C SER A 86 8.16 6.62 -14.44
N PRO A 87 9.01 7.68 -14.52
CA PRO A 87 8.88 8.82 -15.42
C PRO A 87 8.57 8.47 -16.89
N GLU A 88 9.09 7.34 -17.32
CA GLU A 88 9.05 6.89 -18.69
C GLU A 88 7.71 6.23 -19.04
N ALA A 89 6.85 5.92 -18.07
CA ALA A 89 5.48 5.47 -18.32
C ALA A 89 4.57 6.57 -18.94
N VAL A 90 5.02 7.83 -18.89
CA VAL A 90 4.29 9.01 -19.39
C VAL A 90 5.13 9.69 -20.47
N THR A 91 5.38 9.00 -21.59
CA THR A 91 6.21 9.56 -22.68
C THR A 91 5.48 10.59 -23.57
N GLY A 92 4.35 11.16 -23.13
CA GLY A 92 3.57 12.13 -23.91
C GLY A 92 3.21 13.38 -23.15
N THR A 93 2.83 14.43 -23.87
CA THR A 93 2.30 15.66 -23.30
C THR A 93 0.85 15.47 -22.88
N ASN A 94 0.60 15.40 -21.58
CA ASN A 94 -0.73 15.58 -21.00
C ASN A 94 -0.71 16.74 -19.98
N GLN A 95 -1.89 17.15 -19.53
CA GLN A 95 -2.05 18.24 -18.55
C GLN A 95 -1.50 17.92 -17.14
N TYR A 96 -1.11 16.67 -16.88
CA TYR A 96 -0.61 16.19 -15.58
C TYR A 96 0.93 16.06 -15.55
N ALA A 97 1.59 16.05 -16.71
CA ALA A 97 3.02 15.74 -16.85
C ALA A 97 3.93 16.64 -16.00
N GLU A 98 3.61 17.93 -15.89
CA GLU A 98 4.39 18.88 -15.08
C GLU A 98 4.30 18.64 -13.56
N ARG A 99 3.22 18.00 -13.10
CA ARG A 99 2.97 17.74 -11.67
C ARG A 99 3.33 16.33 -11.28
N TRP A 100 3.73 15.50 -12.22
CA TRP A 100 3.88 14.10 -11.99
C TRP A 100 5.18 13.73 -11.28
N LYS A 101 5.10 12.67 -10.48
CA LYS A 101 6.17 12.15 -9.66
C LYS A 101 5.93 10.66 -9.43
N PRO A 102 6.97 9.80 -9.50
CA PRO A 102 6.85 8.42 -9.07
C PRO A 102 6.58 8.34 -7.56
N TYR A 103 5.60 7.53 -7.20
CA TYR A 103 5.16 7.25 -5.82
C TYR A 103 5.44 5.81 -5.38
N LEU A 104 5.66 4.93 -6.35
CA LEU A 104 5.95 3.53 -6.11
C LEU A 104 7.47 3.34 -6.17
N SER A 105 8.07 2.96 -5.05
CA SER A 105 9.53 2.76 -4.91
C SER A 105 9.81 1.39 -4.31
N GLY A 106 10.90 0.74 -4.74
CA GLY A 106 11.27 -0.60 -4.28
C GLY A 106 10.73 -1.74 -5.14
N PHE A 107 10.21 -1.42 -6.32
CA PHE A 107 9.78 -2.36 -7.34
C PHE A 107 10.72 -2.31 -8.55
N ASP A 108 10.83 -3.43 -9.24
CA ASP A 108 11.64 -3.51 -10.45
C ASP A 108 10.85 -2.93 -11.62
N VAL A 109 11.37 -1.87 -12.21
CA VAL A 109 10.80 -1.27 -13.42
C VAL A 109 11.55 -1.82 -14.62
N ALA A 110 10.82 -2.31 -15.63
CA ALA A 110 11.42 -2.72 -16.89
C ALA A 110 12.22 -1.57 -17.53
N PRO A 111 13.27 -1.85 -18.32
CA PRO A 111 14.06 -0.80 -18.97
C PRO A 111 13.24 0.14 -19.87
N SER A 112 12.08 -0.30 -20.34
CA SER A 112 11.12 0.51 -21.10
C SER A 112 10.34 1.50 -20.24
N GLY A 113 10.30 1.33 -18.92
CA GLY A 113 9.46 2.11 -18.01
C GLY A 113 7.98 1.70 -18.01
N LEU A 114 7.59 0.69 -18.79
CA LEU A 114 6.18 0.37 -19.08
C LEU A 114 5.63 -0.85 -18.32
N ALA A 115 6.47 -1.48 -17.50
CA ALA A 115 6.07 -2.62 -16.69
C ALA A 115 6.78 -2.57 -15.34
N VAL A 116 6.06 -2.99 -14.30
CA VAL A 116 6.55 -3.05 -12.92
C VAL A 116 6.46 -4.50 -12.45
N ALA A 117 7.46 -4.94 -11.70
CA ALA A 117 7.53 -6.29 -11.15
C ALA A 117 7.89 -6.26 -9.66
N HIS A 118 7.47 -7.29 -8.94
CA HIS A 118 7.88 -7.54 -7.56
C HIS A 118 8.92 -8.65 -7.47
N GLN A 119 9.57 -8.75 -6.32
CA GLN A 119 10.58 -9.76 -6.02
C GLN A 119 10.08 -10.89 -5.10
N PHE A 120 8.79 -10.94 -4.75
CA PHE A 120 8.24 -12.09 -4.00
C PHE A 120 8.36 -13.40 -4.75
N GLY A 121 8.77 -14.46 -4.05
CA GLY A 121 8.90 -15.80 -4.64
C GLY A 121 9.89 -15.82 -5.80
N SER A 122 9.40 -16.20 -6.99
CA SER A 122 10.16 -16.16 -8.25
C SER A 122 10.16 -14.79 -8.93
N GLY A 123 9.47 -13.82 -8.35
CA GLY A 123 9.17 -12.53 -8.97
C GLY A 123 8.09 -12.64 -10.03
N GLY A 124 7.45 -11.50 -10.31
CA GLY A 124 6.31 -11.45 -11.23
C GLY A 124 5.90 -10.04 -11.59
N ALA A 125 5.22 -9.92 -12.72
CA ALA A 125 4.66 -8.66 -13.17
C ALA A 125 3.50 -8.24 -12.27
N ILE A 126 3.35 -6.93 -12.13
CA ILE A 126 2.22 -6.30 -11.45
C ILE A 126 1.35 -5.64 -12.51
N GLY A 127 0.04 -5.89 -12.41
CA GLY A 127 -0.99 -5.25 -13.20
C GLY A 127 -1.87 -4.34 -12.34
N GLN A 128 -2.52 -3.36 -12.96
CA GLN A 128 -3.55 -2.56 -12.33
C GLN A 128 -4.66 -2.18 -13.33
N GLU A 129 -5.90 -2.53 -13.00
CA GLU A 129 -7.08 -2.17 -13.79
C GLU A 129 -8.27 -1.79 -12.91
N VAL A 130 -9.34 -1.29 -13.53
CA VAL A 130 -10.59 -1.01 -12.84
C VAL A 130 -11.52 -2.17 -13.10
N ASP A 131 -11.94 -2.85 -12.03
CA ASP A 131 -12.90 -3.93 -12.10
C ASP A 131 -13.77 -3.99 -10.82
N GLY A 132 -14.83 -4.78 -10.85
CA GLY A 132 -15.74 -4.99 -9.73
C GLY A 132 -15.18 -5.94 -8.67
N CYS A 133 -15.36 -5.60 -7.40
CA CYS A 133 -15.08 -6.50 -6.27
C CYS A 133 -16.38 -6.95 -5.57
N ASP A 134 -16.27 -7.78 -4.54
CA ASP A 134 -17.44 -8.43 -3.90
C ASP A 134 -18.39 -7.45 -3.20
N ASP A 135 -17.93 -6.23 -2.93
CA ASP A 135 -18.76 -5.16 -2.38
C ASP A 135 -19.69 -4.52 -3.44
N GLY A 136 -19.61 -4.98 -4.69
CA GLY A 136 -20.41 -4.50 -5.81
C GLY A 136 -19.98 -3.14 -6.35
N LYS A 137 -18.81 -2.63 -5.95
CA LYS A 137 -18.25 -1.37 -6.43
C LYS A 137 -17.04 -1.62 -7.31
N ASN A 138 -16.69 -0.58 -8.08
CA ASN A 138 -15.46 -0.58 -8.85
C ASN A 138 -14.28 -0.27 -7.93
N HIS A 139 -13.20 -1.03 -8.09
CA HIS A 139 -11.96 -0.91 -7.36
C HIS A 139 -10.79 -0.76 -8.33
N LEU A 140 -9.64 -0.31 -7.82
CA LEU A 140 -8.38 -0.52 -8.51
C LEU A 140 -7.90 -1.92 -8.17
N VAL A 141 -8.16 -2.86 -9.08
CA VAL A 141 -7.73 -4.25 -8.95
C VAL A 141 -6.27 -4.34 -9.34
N ILE A 142 -5.46 -4.74 -8.37
CA ILE A 142 -4.01 -4.91 -8.51
C ILE A 142 -3.74 -6.41 -8.65
N GLU A 143 -3.18 -6.81 -9.78
CA GLU A 143 -2.81 -8.20 -10.07
C GLU A 143 -1.32 -8.41 -9.78
N LEU A 144 -0.97 -9.48 -9.07
CA LEU A 144 0.41 -9.91 -8.87
C LEU A 144 0.56 -11.34 -9.35
N ALA A 145 1.43 -11.54 -10.35
CA ALA A 145 1.73 -12.86 -10.87
C ALA A 145 2.83 -13.56 -10.04
N ASN A 146 2.85 -14.89 -10.04
CA ASN A 146 3.92 -15.71 -9.45
C ASN A 146 4.19 -15.46 -7.95
N VAL A 147 3.14 -15.26 -7.16
CA VAL A 147 3.25 -15.08 -5.72
C VAL A 147 3.15 -16.44 -5.02
N PRO A 148 4.03 -16.77 -4.06
CA PRO A 148 3.93 -18.02 -3.32
C PRO A 148 2.60 -18.13 -2.56
N LEU A 149 1.92 -19.26 -2.64
CA LEU A 149 0.61 -19.49 -2.02
C LEU A 149 0.62 -19.15 -0.52
N THR A 150 1.68 -19.53 0.19
CA THR A 150 1.85 -19.23 1.63
C THR A 150 1.89 -17.74 1.94
N GLU A 151 2.44 -16.90 1.05
CA GLU A 151 2.42 -15.45 1.24
C GLU A 151 1.01 -14.89 0.99
N ILE A 152 0.30 -15.43 -0.02
CA ILE A 152 -1.07 -15.03 -0.36
C ILE A 152 -2.00 -15.35 0.80
N THR A 153 -2.04 -16.60 1.29
CA THR A 153 -2.94 -17.01 2.38
C THR A 153 -2.70 -16.21 3.66
N ASN A 154 -1.44 -15.91 3.98
CA ASN A 154 -1.14 -15.11 5.16
C ASN A 154 -1.52 -13.64 4.95
N ALA A 155 -1.40 -13.10 3.72
CA ALA A 155 -1.83 -11.74 3.41
C ALA A 155 -3.36 -11.62 3.44
N ASP A 156 -4.07 -12.64 2.95
CA ASP A 156 -5.52 -12.76 3.01
C ASP A 156 -6.02 -12.76 4.46
N GLU A 157 -5.51 -13.67 5.30
CA GLU A 157 -5.84 -13.71 6.74
C GLU A 157 -5.52 -12.38 7.45
N THR A 158 -4.45 -11.69 7.04
CA THR A 158 -4.08 -10.39 7.61
C THR A 158 -5.06 -9.27 7.20
N ILE A 159 -5.46 -9.24 5.93
CA ILE A 159 -6.19 -8.12 5.33
C ILE A 159 -7.70 -8.29 5.56
N ASP A 160 -8.20 -9.50 5.32
CA ASP A 160 -9.61 -9.83 5.32
C ASP A 160 -10.04 -10.51 6.63
N GLY A 161 -9.08 -11.02 7.41
CA GLY A 161 -9.33 -11.62 8.74
C GLY A 161 -9.72 -13.10 8.70
N GLU A 162 -9.89 -13.66 7.52
CA GLU A 162 -10.18 -15.06 7.23
C GLU A 162 -9.47 -15.45 5.92
N ILE A 163 -9.21 -16.74 5.72
CA ILE A 163 -8.65 -17.24 4.46
C ILE A 163 -9.81 -17.65 3.54
N ASP A 164 -10.03 -16.89 2.46
CA ASP A 164 -11.01 -17.17 1.42
C ASP A 164 -10.45 -16.80 0.04
N GLU A 165 -10.28 -17.80 -0.82
CA GLU A 165 -9.75 -17.64 -2.18
C GLU A 165 -10.59 -16.73 -3.08
N THR A 166 -11.90 -16.65 -2.81
CA THR A 166 -12.89 -16.10 -3.75
C THR A 166 -13.58 -14.86 -3.26
N ALA A 167 -13.53 -14.59 -1.95
CA ALA A 167 -14.22 -13.48 -1.32
C ALA A 167 -13.26 -12.60 -0.54
N GLY A 168 -13.48 -11.29 -0.60
CA GLY A 168 -12.70 -10.32 0.18
C GLY A 168 -11.92 -9.36 -0.70
N ARG A 169 -10.90 -8.74 -0.11
CA ARG A 169 -10.01 -7.83 -0.82
C ARG A 169 -8.89 -8.58 -1.52
N VAL A 170 -8.41 -9.68 -0.95
CA VAL A 170 -7.42 -10.56 -1.58
C VAL A 170 -8.16 -11.72 -2.23
N LYS A 171 -7.85 -11.99 -3.50
CA LYS A 171 -8.42 -13.12 -4.24
C LYS A 171 -7.35 -13.84 -5.00
N TYR A 172 -7.50 -15.15 -5.16
CA TYR A 172 -6.55 -15.99 -5.86
C TYR A 172 -7.22 -17.30 -6.24
N THR A 173 -6.68 -17.98 -7.23
CA THR A 173 -7.24 -19.26 -7.68
C THR A 173 -6.34 -20.40 -7.24
N ASP A 174 -6.95 -21.49 -6.75
CA ASP A 174 -6.35 -22.82 -6.68
C ASP A 174 -5.26 -23.00 -5.59
N LEU A 175 -5.61 -23.67 -4.49
CA LEU A 175 -4.64 -24.04 -3.43
C LEU A 175 -3.67 -25.17 -3.81
N THR A 176 -3.76 -25.73 -5.02
CA THR A 176 -2.98 -26.92 -5.38
C THR A 176 -1.62 -26.59 -5.98
N THR A 177 -1.38 -25.36 -6.41
CA THR A 177 -0.05 -24.93 -6.87
C THR A 177 0.59 -23.95 -5.90
N ASP A 178 1.89 -24.13 -5.67
CA ASP A 178 2.66 -23.34 -4.70
C ASP A 178 2.86 -21.88 -5.15
N ILE A 179 2.60 -21.56 -6.42
CA ILE A 179 2.84 -20.24 -7.02
C ILE A 179 1.59 -19.84 -7.81
N GLN A 180 0.96 -18.75 -7.41
CA GLN A 180 -0.32 -18.31 -7.96
C GLN A 180 -0.29 -16.87 -8.44
N THR A 181 -1.26 -16.54 -9.30
CA THR A 181 -1.64 -15.15 -9.55
C THR A 181 -2.70 -14.76 -8.54
N MET A 182 -2.51 -13.62 -7.87
CA MET A 182 -3.49 -13.05 -6.97
C MET A 182 -3.97 -11.70 -7.46
N THR A 183 -5.16 -11.31 -7.04
CA THR A 183 -5.71 -9.98 -7.24
C THR A 183 -6.03 -9.33 -5.90
N TYR A 184 -5.93 -8.01 -5.86
CA TYR A 184 -6.19 -7.21 -4.68
C TYR A 184 -7.10 -6.02 -5.00
N CYS A 185 -8.21 -5.91 -4.28
CA CYS A 185 -9.18 -4.82 -4.38
C CYS A 185 -8.70 -3.59 -3.61
N GLY A 186 -7.98 -2.71 -4.31
CA GLY A 186 -7.55 -1.41 -3.81
C GLY A 186 -8.66 -0.36 -3.85
N ASN A 187 -8.59 0.64 -2.99
CA ASN A 187 -9.58 1.71 -2.95
C ASN A 187 -9.61 2.53 -4.26
N LEU A 188 -10.82 2.78 -4.75
CA LEU A 188 -11.12 3.72 -5.82
C LEU A 188 -12.24 4.65 -5.34
N LEU A 189 -11.98 5.96 -5.31
CA LEU A 189 -13.01 6.96 -5.00
C LEU A 189 -13.80 7.23 -6.29
N ASN A 190 -15.11 7.01 -6.21
CA ASN A 190 -16.09 7.37 -7.24
C ASN A 190 -16.42 8.86 -7.24
#